data_AF-A0A445MJ16-F1
#
_entry.id   AF-A0A445MJ16-F1
#
_cell.length_a   1.000
_cell.length_b   1.000
_cell.length_c   1.000
_cell.angle_alpha   90.00
_cell.angle_beta   90.00
_cell.angle_gamma   90.00
#
_symmetry.space_group_name_H-M   'P 1'
#
loop_
_entity.id
_entity.type
_entity.pdbx_description
1 polymer ?
#
loop_
_entity_poly.entity_id
_entity_poly.type
_entity_poly.pdbx_seq_one_letter_code
_entity_poly.pdbx_strand_id
1 'polypeptide(L)' 'MAGSMKLQPDDGPRYNPGIEPSSDDAVGSRRKFARRFAEGIGKLVGNAKGDRRKEDQRTCCKIVGGCRSMRELRATTND' A
#
# COMPACT_ATOMS: atom_id res chain seq x y z
N MET A 1 -67.26 38.78 12.49
CA MET A 1 -67.03 37.49 11.80
C MET A 1 -65.54 37.37 11.49
N ALA A 2 -64.74 36.86 12.42
CA ALA A 2 -63.31 36.63 12.22
C ALA A 2 -63.09 35.11 12.17
N GLY A 3 -62.90 34.58 10.97
CA GLY A 3 -62.58 33.17 10.72
C GLY A 3 -61.08 33.00 10.56
N SER A 4 -60.44 32.37 11.53
CA SER A 4 -59.03 31.95 11.45
C SER A 4 -58.94 30.72 10.54
N MET A 5 -58.35 30.86 9.35
CA MET A 5 -57.97 29.72 8.52
C MET A 5 -56.59 29.23 8.97
N LYS A 6 -56.56 28.10 9.66
CA LYS A 6 -55.34 27.38 10.03
C LYS A 6 -54.59 26.95 8.77
N LEU A 7 -53.45 27.57 8.49
CA LEU A 7 -52.46 27.02 7.57
C LEU A 7 -51.85 25.78 8.23
N GLN A 8 -52.06 24.61 7.63
CA GLN A 8 -51.43 23.38 8.09
C GLN A 8 -49.90 23.51 7.94
N PRO A 9 -49.11 23.22 8.98
CA PRO A 9 -47.66 23.19 8.84
C PRO A 9 -47.30 21.93 8.04
N ASP A 10 -46.73 22.13 6.85
CA ASP A 10 -46.16 21.07 6.01
C ASP A 10 -44.80 20.64 6.62
N ASP A 11 -44.84 20.14 7.86
CA ASP A 11 -43.68 19.65 8.63
C ASP A 11 -43.49 18.14 8.44
N GLY A 12 -43.66 17.66 7.22
CA GLY A 12 -43.17 16.35 6.84
C GLY A 12 -41.78 16.50 6.24
N PRO A 13 -40.72 15.80 6.72
CA PRO A 13 -39.53 15.65 5.91
C PRO A 13 -40.01 15.01 4.60
N ARG A 14 -39.97 15.79 3.51
CA ARG A 14 -40.22 15.27 2.17
C ARG A 14 -39.17 14.20 1.97
N TYR A 15 -39.58 12.95 2.18
CA TYR A 15 -38.78 11.77 1.96
C TYR A 15 -38.06 11.99 0.64
N ASN A 16 -36.74 12.20 0.70
CA ASN A 16 -35.93 12.21 -0.51
C ASN A 16 -36.29 10.91 -1.23
N PRO A 17 -36.79 10.96 -2.48
CA PRO A 17 -37.09 9.76 -3.24
C PRO A 17 -35.86 8.87 -3.13
N GLY A 18 -36.04 7.66 -2.61
CA GLY A 18 -34.98 6.71 -2.27
C GLY A 18 -34.15 6.31 -3.48
N ILE A 19 -33.29 7.23 -3.90
CA ILE A 19 -32.20 7.03 -4.84
C ILE A 19 -30.98 7.38 -4.02
N GLU A 20 -30.65 6.53 -3.06
CA GLU A 20 -29.25 6.35 -2.71
C GLU A 20 -28.59 5.88 -4.02
N PRO A 21 -27.79 6.72 -4.71
CA PRO A 21 -27.13 6.27 -5.92
C PRO A 21 -26.22 5.15 -5.47
N SER A 22 -26.47 3.91 -5.95
CA SER A 22 -25.74 2.67 -5.65
C SER A 22 -24.29 2.96 -5.25
N SER A 23 -24.07 3.23 -3.96
CA SER A 23 -22.75 3.62 -3.47
C SER A 23 -21.85 2.39 -3.50
N ASP A 24 -22.47 1.21 -3.50
CA ASP A 24 -21.87 -0.10 -3.72
C ASP A 24 -21.09 -0.21 -5.03
N ASP A 25 -21.56 0.39 -6.14
CA ASP A 25 -20.81 0.37 -7.41
C ASP A 25 -19.55 1.23 -7.35
N ALA A 26 -19.65 2.39 -6.69
CA ALA A 26 -18.52 3.28 -6.43
C ALA A 26 -17.52 2.65 -5.42
N VAL A 27 -18.02 1.97 -4.39
CA VAL A 27 -17.21 1.24 -3.40
C VAL A 27 -16.55 0.02 -4.03
N GLY A 28 -17.26 -0.70 -4.90
CA GLY A 28 -16.75 -1.86 -5.64
C GLY A 28 -15.61 -1.49 -6.59
N SER A 29 -15.73 -0.38 -7.32
CA SER A 29 -14.66 0.13 -8.19
C SER A 29 -13.45 0.61 -7.39
N ARG A 30 -13.64 1.33 -6.27
CA ARG A 30 -12.57 1.71 -5.34
C ARG A 30 -11.82 0.50 -4.77
N ARG A 31 -12.54 -0.56 -4.37
CA ARG A 31 -11.93 -1.78 -3.83
C ARG A 31 -11.08 -2.52 -4.87
N LYS A 32 -11.55 -2.59 -6.12
CA LYS A 32 -10.79 -3.18 -7.24
C LYS A 32 -9.51 -2.39 -7.51
N PHE A 33 -9.59 -1.07 -7.47
CA PHE A 33 -8.42 -0.19 -7.63
C PHE A 33 -7.41 -0.35 -6.49
N ALA A 34 -7.87 -0.29 -5.23
CA ALA A 34 -7.02 -0.47 -4.06
C ALA A 34 -6.29 -1.83 -4.08
N ARG A 35 -6.98 -2.90 -4.50
CA ARG A 35 -6.37 -4.23 -4.66
C ARG A 35 -5.24 -4.24 -5.69
N ARG A 36 -5.47 -3.66 -6.88
CA ARG A 36 -4.43 -3.55 -7.92
C ARG A 36 -3.23 -2.73 -7.46
N PHE A 37 -3.48 -1.66 -6.71
CA PHE A 37 -2.42 -0.83 -6.15
C PHE A 37 -1.59 -1.62 -5.13
N ALA A 38 -2.22 -2.29 -4.17
CA ALA A 38 -1.55 -3.12 -3.17
C ALA A 38 -0.72 -4.25 -3.80
N GLU A 39 -1.24 -4.89 -4.86
CA GLU A 39 -0.52 -5.91 -5.62
C GLU A 39 0.72 -5.34 -6.33
N GLY A 40 0.62 -4.13 -6.90
CA GLY A 40 1.75 -3.41 -7.50
C GLY A 40 2.85 -3.08 -6.49
N ILE A 41 2.48 -2.61 -5.30
CA ILE A 41 3.43 -2.36 -4.20
C ILE A 41 4.09 -3.66 -3.75
N GLY A 42 3.34 -4.76 -3.62
CA GLY A 42 3.87 -6.07 -3.26
C GLY A 42 4.95 -6.54 -4.24
N LYS A 43 4.71 -6.38 -5.55
CA LYS A 43 5.68 -6.71 -6.60
C LYS A 43 6.94 -5.84 -6.50
N LEU A 44 6.80 -4.54 -6.27
CA LEU A 44 7.93 -3.62 -6.15
C LEU A 44 8.81 -3.95 -4.94
N VAL A 45 8.20 -4.17 -3.77
CA VAL A 45 8.92 -4.51 -2.54
C VAL A 45 9.58 -5.88 -2.64
N GLY A 46 8.90 -6.87 -3.24
CA GLY A 46 9.45 -8.20 -3.49
C GLY A 46 10.72 -8.17 -4.34
N ASN A 47 10.69 -7.41 -5.44
CA ASN A 47 11.83 -7.26 -6.34
C ASN A 47 12.98 -6.48 -5.69
N ALA A 48 12.69 -5.37 -5.01
CA ALA A 48 13.70 -4.54 -4.36
C ALA A 48 14.48 -5.29 -3.26
N LYS A 49 13.82 -6.18 -2.52
CA LYS A 49 14.47 -7.01 -1.50
C LYS A 49 15.35 -8.11 -2.11
N GLY A 50 14.97 -8.67 -3.24
CA GLY A 50 15.75 -9.68 -3.98
C GLY A 50 17.03 -9.09 -4.57
N ASP A 51 16.92 -7.95 -5.24
CA ASP A 51 18.06 -7.29 -5.88
C ASP A 51 19.10 -6.81 -4.86
N ARG A 52 18.65 -6.17 -3.77
CA ARG A 52 19.56 -5.76 -2.69
C ARG A 52 20.27 -6.94 -2.04
N ARG A 53 19.59 -8.07 -1.81
CA ARG A 53 20.22 -9.28 -1.25
C ARG A 53 21.31 -9.83 -2.15
N LYS A 54 21.11 -9.78 -3.47
CA LYS A 54 22.08 -10.29 -4.44
C LYS A 54 23.34 -9.41 -4.50
N GLU A 55 23.17 -8.09 -4.45
CA GLU A 55 24.28 -7.14 -4.40
C GLU A 55 25.05 -7.24 -3.09
N ASP A 56 24.35 -7.32 -1.95
CA ASP A 56 24.94 -7.47 -0.63
C ASP A 56 25.75 -8.76 -0.51
N GLN A 57 25.20 -9.88 -0.98
CA GLN A 57 25.89 -11.16 -0.99
C GLN A 57 27.14 -11.13 -1.89
N ARG A 58 27.07 -10.51 -3.07
CA ARG A 58 28.23 -10.37 -3.97
C ARG A 58 29.35 -9.55 -3.31
N THR A 59 28.98 -8.46 -2.64
CA THR A 59 29.93 -7.60 -1.92
C THR A 59 30.53 -8.32 -0.73
N CYS A 60 29.71 -9.00 0.08
CA CYS A 60 30.15 -9.81 1.20
C CYS A 60 31.13 -10.90 0.75
N CYS A 61 30.84 -11.65 -0.32
CA CYS A 61 31.74 -12.65 -0.88
C CYS A 61 33.10 -12.08 -1.30
N LYS A 62 33.12 -10.89 -1.92
CA LYS A 62 34.37 -10.21 -2.30
C LYS A 62 35.21 -9.83 -1.08
N ILE A 63 34.58 -9.28 -0.05
CA ILE A 63 35.25 -8.89 1.20
C ILE A 63 35.82 -10.12 1.89
N VAL A 64 35.03 -11.19 2.01
CA VAL A 64 35.47 -12.46 2.63
C VAL A 64 36.65 -13.05 1.86
N GLY A 65 36.62 -13.04 0.52
CA GLY A 65 37.74 -13.48 -0.31
C GLY A 65 39.02 -12.68 -0.07
N GLY A 66 38.93 -11.34 -0.04
CA GLY A 66 40.06 -10.46 0.26
C GLY A 66 40.63 -10.67 1.66
N CYS A 67 39.77 -10.83 2.67
CA CYS A 67 40.18 -11.12 4.05
C CYS A 67 40.90 -12.46 4.18
N ARG A 68 40.46 -13.50 3.44
CA ARG A 68 41.15 -14.81 3.41
C ARG A 68 42.55 -14.67 2.82
N SER A 69 42.67 -14.00 1.68
CA SER A 69 43.96 -13.80 1.01
C SER A 69 44.94 -13.00 1.89
N MET A 70 44.50 -11.92 2.54
CA MET A 70 45.35 -11.18 3.48
C MET A 70 45.79 -12.01 4.69
N ARG A 71 44.91 -12.88 5.19
CA ARG A 71 45.22 -13.76 6.32
C ARG A 71 46.27 -14.81 5.94
N GLU A 72 46.16 -15.39 4.74
CA GLU A 72 47.15 -16.34 4.20
C GLU A 72 48.51 -15.66 3.99
N LEU A 73 48.55 -14.47 3.37
CA LEU A 73 49.79 -13.71 3.19
C LEU A 73 50.46 -13.39 4.53
N ARG A 74 49.68 -12.99 5.54
CA ARG A 74 50.22 -12.75 6.89
C ARG A 74 50.73 -14.04 7.53
N ALA A 75 50.07 -15.18 7.35
CA ALA A 75 50.54 -16.44 7.90
C ALA A 75 51.93 -16.80 7.33
N THR A 76 52.12 -16.64 6.02
CA THR A 76 53.40 -16.95 5.33
C THR A 76 54.57 -16.02 5.66
N THR A 77 54.31 -14.86 6.28
CA THR A 77 55.36 -13.90 6.70
C THR A 77 55.73 -14.00 8.19
N ASN A 78 54.96 -14.77 8.97
CA ASN A 78 55.23 -14.98 10.40
C ASN A 78 55.85 -16.38 10.66
N ASP A 79 56.14 -17.15 9.61
CA ASP A 79 56.96 -18.37 9.62
C ASP A 79 58.41 -18.04 9.22
#